data_AF-A0A7V6GNY9-F1
#
_entry.id   AF-A0A7V6GNY9-F1
#
_cell.length_a   1.000
_cell.length_b   1.000
_cell.length_c   1.000
_cell.angle_alpha   90.00
_cell.angle_beta   90.00
_cell.angle_gamma   90.00
#
_symmetry.space_group_name_H-M   'P 1'
#
loop_
_entity.id
_entity.type
_entity.pdbx_description
1 polymer ?
#
loop_
_entity_poly.entity_id
_entity_poly.type
_entity_poly.pdbx_seq_one_letter_code
_entity_poly.pdbx_strand_id
1 'polypeptide(L)'
;METIKREVTKLKKTGYGFVKIAKTLSISVKEVRAICKEIDEEKLLNGNCKNCNSKITSVRGKKIKQFCSDRCRWDYWNNKQKAGRY
;
A
#
# COMPACT_ATOMS: atom_id res chain seq x y z
N MET A 1 -8.74 -20.25 -4.62
CA MET A 1 -7.50 -19.49 -4.40
C MET A 1 -7.50 -18.08 -5.01
N GLU A 2 -8.66 -17.49 -5.36
CA GLU A 2 -8.73 -16.13 -5.91
C GLU A 2 -8.82 -15.01 -4.85
N THR A 3 -9.30 -15.34 -3.65
CA THR A 3 -9.44 -14.38 -2.54
C THR A 3 -8.09 -13.85 -2.07
N ILE A 4 -7.10 -14.72 -1.91
CA ILE A 4 -5.76 -14.37 -1.45
C ILE A 4 -5.08 -13.39 -2.42
N LYS A 5 -5.19 -13.61 -3.74
CA LYS A 5 -4.61 -12.71 -4.74
C LYS A 5 -5.20 -11.29 -4.64
N ARG A 6 -6.51 -11.18 -4.44
CA ARG A 6 -7.20 -9.90 -4.26
C ARG A 6 -6.76 -9.19 -2.99
N GLU A 7 -6.63 -9.92 -1.88
CA GLU A 7 -6.18 -9.36 -0.61
C GLU A 7 -4.71 -8.91 -0.65
N VAL A 8 -3.81 -9.72 -1.20
CA VAL A 8 -2.40 -9.34 -1.42
C VAL A 8 -2.33 -8.05 -2.23
N THR A 9 -3.09 -7.94 -3.32
CA THR A 9 -3.14 -6.72 -4.16
C THR A 9 -3.58 -5.50 -3.35
N LYS A 10 -4.65 -5.64 -2.55
CA LYS A 10 -5.21 -4.56 -1.72
C LYS A 10 -4.22 -4.11 -0.65
N LEU A 11 -3.59 -5.06 0.05
CA LEU A 11 -2.59 -4.77 1.07
C LEU A 11 -1.32 -4.15 0.45
N LYS A 12 -0.92 -4.59 -0.74
CA LYS A 12 0.20 -4.00 -1.46
C LYS A 12 -0.08 -2.55 -1.87
N LYS A 13 -1.25 -2.28 -2.47
CA LYS A 13 -1.68 -0.90 -2.85
C LYS A 13 -1.79 0.04 -1.64
N THR A 14 -2.19 -0.48 -0.50
CA THR A 14 -2.24 0.33 0.74
C THR A 14 -0.85 0.64 1.31
N GLY A 15 0.22 0.02 0.78
CA GLY A 15 1.62 0.30 1.11
C GLY A 15 2.26 -0.68 2.09
N TYR A 16 1.67 -1.87 2.29
CA TYR A 16 2.26 -2.90 3.13
C TYR A 16 3.45 -3.60 2.43
N GLY A 17 4.49 -3.93 3.20
CA GLY A 17 5.63 -4.71 2.72
C GLY A 17 5.32 -6.21 2.67
N PHE A 18 6.08 -6.97 1.87
CA PHE A 18 5.84 -8.40 1.64
C PHE A 18 5.75 -9.23 2.93
N VAL A 19 6.62 -8.97 3.90
CA VAL A 19 6.63 -9.67 5.19
C VAL A 19 5.36 -9.38 6.00
N LYS A 20 4.87 -8.14 5.98
CA LYS A 20 3.68 -7.75 6.72
C LYS A 20 2.43 -8.37 6.09
N ILE A 21 2.34 -8.38 4.76
CA ILE A 21 1.27 -9.05 4.02
C ILE A 21 1.25 -10.55 4.32
N ALA A 22 2.41 -11.21 4.26
CA ALA A 22 2.57 -12.63 4.56
C ALA A 22 2.04 -12.96 5.97
N LYS A 23 2.42 -12.16 6.98
CA LYS A 23 1.92 -12.32 8.35
C LYS A 23 0.42 -12.08 8.47
N THR A 24 -0.12 -11.06 7.79
CA THR A 24 -1.55 -10.74 7.83
C THR A 24 -2.41 -11.82 7.21
N LEU A 25 -1.97 -12.43 6.11
CA LEU A 25 -2.72 -13.46 5.39
C LEU A 25 -2.31 -14.89 5.79
N SER A 26 -1.39 -15.05 6.73
CA SER A 26 -0.83 -16.35 7.16
C SER A 26 -0.31 -17.21 6.00
N ILE A 27 0.33 -16.58 5.01
CA ILE A 27 0.93 -17.25 3.85
C ILE A 27 2.44 -17.00 3.79
N SER A 28 3.16 -17.78 2.98
CA SER A 28 4.59 -17.58 2.84
C SER A 28 4.93 -16.30 2.06
N VAL A 29 6.07 -15.68 2.39
CA VAL A 29 6.59 -14.53 1.63
C VAL A 29 6.83 -14.90 0.16
N LYS A 30 7.15 -16.17 -0.12
CA LYS A 30 7.36 -16.69 -1.48
C LYS A 30 6.06 -16.66 -2.28
N GLU A 31 4.94 -17.04 -1.69
CA GLU A 31 3.61 -16.94 -2.32
C GLU A 31 3.21 -15.48 -2.57
N VAL A 32 3.41 -14.59 -1.60
CA VAL A 32 3.16 -13.14 -1.79
C VAL A 32 3.97 -12.61 -2.97
N ARG A 33 5.24 -13.01 -3.10
CA ARG A 33 6.10 -12.61 -4.24
C ARG A 33 5.61 -13.17 -5.56
N ALA A 34 5.18 -14.43 -5.61
CA ALA A 34 4.62 -15.04 -6.82
C ALA A 34 3.36 -14.30 -7.27
N ILE A 35 2.45 -14.02 -6.33
CA ILE A 35 1.22 -13.26 -6.59
C ILE A 35 1.54 -11.83 -7.05
N CYS A 36 2.46 -11.13 -6.39
CA CYS A 36 2.90 -9.80 -6.82
C CYS A 36 3.62 -9.77 -8.17
N LYS A 37 4.21 -10.88 -8.63
CA LYS A 37 4.79 -10.99 -9.97
C LYS A 37 3.73 -11.14 -11.06
N GLU A 38 2.64 -11.84 -10.76
CA GLU A 38 1.50 -12.00 -11.69
C GLU A 38 0.66 -10.72 -11.80
N ILE A 39 0.64 -9.91 -10.75
CA ILE A 39 -0.03 -8.60 -10.77
C ILE A 39 0.87 -7.64 -11.53
N ASP A 40 0.30 -7.01 -12.56
CA ASP A 40 0.93 -5.91 -13.29
C ASP A 40 1.53 -4.88 -12.32
N GLU A 41 2.86 -4.82 -12.26
CA GLU A 41 3.58 -3.95 -11.30
C GLU A 41 3.22 -2.48 -11.55
N GLU A 42 2.88 -2.08 -12.77
CA GLU A 42 2.45 -0.72 -13.11
C GLU A 42 1.15 -0.36 -12.36
N LYS A 43 0.16 -1.25 -12.35
CA LYS A 43 -1.06 -1.08 -11.54
C LYS A 43 -0.82 -1.01 -10.03
N LEU A 44 0.32 -1.50 -9.53
CA LEU A 44 0.72 -1.38 -8.12
C LEU A 44 1.50 -0.11 -7.83
N LEU A 45 2.17 0.46 -8.82
CA LEU A 45 2.93 1.69 -8.70
C LEU A 45 2.02 2.92 -8.69
N ASN A 46 0.90 2.85 -9.41
CA ASN A 46 -0.11 3.89 -9.45
C ASN A 46 -1.08 3.77 -8.28
N GLY A 47 -1.26 4.86 -7.54
CA GLY A 47 -2.19 4.96 -6.42
C GLY A 47 -2.67 6.37 -6.18
N ASN A 48 -3.36 6.58 -5.06
CA ASN A 48 -3.88 7.89 -4.65
C ASN A 48 -3.29 8.31 -3.30
N CYS A 49 -3.12 9.61 -3.12
CA CYS A 49 -2.68 10.18 -1.85
C CYS A 49 -3.72 9.92 -0.77
N LYS A 50 -3.27 9.38 0.38
CA LYS A 50 -4.16 9.14 1.52
C LYS A 50 -4.77 10.41 2.13
N ASN A 51 -4.18 11.59 1.84
CA ASN A 51 -4.66 12.86 2.36
C ASN A 51 -5.54 13.61 1.36
N CYS A 52 -5.02 13.89 0.16
CA CYS A 52 -5.68 14.74 -0.83
C CYS A 52 -6.23 13.99 -2.05
N ASN A 53 -6.15 12.65 -2.07
CA ASN A 53 -6.56 11.78 -3.18
C ASN A 53 -5.90 12.01 -4.55
N SER A 54 -4.91 12.91 -4.65
CA SER A 54 -4.14 13.12 -5.90
C SER A 54 -3.48 11.83 -6.38
N LYS A 55 -3.40 11.65 -7.70
CA LYS A 55 -2.71 10.50 -8.32
C LYS A 55 -1.23 10.54 -7.94
N ILE A 56 -0.69 9.39 -7.52
CA ILE A 56 0.71 9.21 -7.19
C ILE A 56 1.24 8.04 -8.00
N THR A 57 2.40 8.24 -8.61
CA THR A 57 3.18 7.19 -9.24
C THR A 57 4.38 6.88 -8.36
N SER A 58 4.47 5.62 -7.93
CA SER A 58 5.61 5.10 -7.18
C SER A 58 6.70 4.64 -8.14
N VAL A 59 7.94 4.59 -7.66
CA VAL A 59 9.09 4.12 -8.45
C VAL A 59 9.26 2.63 -8.22
N ARG A 60 9.49 1.88 -9.31
CA ARG A 60 9.78 0.44 -9.27
C ARG A 60 10.95 0.14 -8.33
N GLY A 61 10.84 -0.95 -7.58
CA GLY A 61 11.86 -1.39 -6.63
C GLY A 61 11.94 -0.57 -5.34
N LYS A 62 11.24 0.57 -5.23
CA LYS A 62 11.15 1.36 -4.00
C LYS A 62 9.85 1.10 -3.26
N LYS A 63 9.78 1.56 -2.00
CA LYS A 63 8.55 1.52 -1.22
C LYS A 63 7.47 2.37 -1.90
N ILE A 64 6.27 1.80 -2.02
CA ILE A 64 5.11 2.48 -2.62
C ILE A 64 4.82 3.77 -1.86
N LYS A 65 4.68 4.87 -2.59
CA LYS A 65 4.34 6.18 -2.04
C LYS A 65 2.88 6.18 -1.61
N GLN A 66 2.64 6.60 -0.36
CA GLN A 66 1.28 6.75 0.19
C GLN A 66 0.78 8.20 0.16
N PHE A 67 1.69 9.15 -0.04
CA PHE A 67 1.44 10.60 -0.01
C PHE A 67 2.13 11.25 -1.21
N CYS A 68 1.49 12.27 -1.79
CA CYS A 68 2.06 12.99 -2.94
C CYS A 68 3.19 13.94 -2.52
N SER A 69 3.21 14.36 -1.26
CA SER A 69 4.20 15.28 -0.69
C SER A 69 4.34 15.09 0.83
N ASP A 70 5.43 15.61 1.40
CA ASP A 70 5.64 15.63 2.85
C ASP A 70 4.56 16.43 3.59
N ARG A 71 4.03 17.50 2.98
CA ARG A 71 2.89 18.26 3.52
C ARG A 71 1.65 17.38 3.71
N CYS A 72 1.30 16.57 2.70
CA CYS A 72 0.16 15.64 2.80
C CYS A 72 0.40 14.53 3.83
N ARG A 73 1.65 14.08 3.98
CA ARG A 73 1.99 13.12 5.03
C ARG A 73 1.78 13.72 6.41
N TRP A 74 2.30 14.93 6.65
CA TRP A 74 2.18 15.61 7.94
C TRP A 74 0.72 15.92 8.30
N ASP A 75 -0.04 16.47 7.35
CA ASP A 75 -1.46 16.82 7.53
C ASP A 75 -2.33 15.60 7.86
N TYR A 76 -2.12 14.48 7.15
CA TYR A 76 -2.84 13.24 7.41
C TYR A 76 -2.65 12.74 8.85
N TRP A 77 -1.40 12.71 9.32
CA TRP A 77 -1.10 12.24 10.68
C TRP A 77 -1.60 13.22 11.75
N ASN A 78 -1.56 14.53 11.49
CA ASN A 78 -2.11 15.52 12.41
C ASN A 78 -3.63 15.48 12.50
N ASN A 79 -4.32 15.34 11.38
CA ASN A 79 -5.78 15.21 11.35
C ASN A 79 -6.23 13.91 12.02
N LYS A 80 -5.52 12.79 11.80
CA LYS A 80 -5.73 11.53 12.52
C LYS A 80 -5.59 11.69 14.04
N GLN A 81 -4.65 12.51 14.53
CA GLN A 81 -4.46 12.74 15.96
C GLN A 81 -5.52 13.66 16.57
N LYS A 82 -6.04 14.63 15.82
CA LYS A 82 -7.15 15.50 16.27
C LYS A 82 -8.46 14.73 16.45
N ALA A 83 -8.72 13.72 15.62
CA ALA A 83 -9.93 12.90 15.69
C ALA A 83 -10.00 11.95 16.89
N GLY A 84 -8.90 11.76 17.64
CA GLY A 84 -8.86 10.90 18.84
C GLY A 84 -8.79 11.68 20.16
N ARG A 85 -9.06 12.99 20.15
CA ARG A 85 -8.97 13.89 21.32
C ARG A 85 -10.32 14.41 21.81
N TYR A 86 -11.44 13.78 21.44
CA TYR A 86 -12.76 14.09 21.98
C TYR A 86 -13.46 12.80 22.40
#